data_AF-A0A955Y7Y9-F1
#
_entry.id   AF-A0A955Y7Y9-F1
#
_cell.length_a   1.000
_cell.length_b   1.000
_cell.length_c   1.000
_cell.angle_alpha   90.00
_cell.angle_beta   90.00
_cell.angle_gamma   90.00
#
_symmetry.space_group_name_H-M   'P 1'
#
loop_
_entity.id
_entity.type
_entity.pdbx_description
1 polymer ?
#
loop_
_entity_poly.entity_id
_entity_poly.type
_entity_poly.pdbx_seq_one_letter_code
_entity_poly.pdbx_strand_id
1 'polypeptide(L)'
;MVIVALLGVVLAQESDDDLDDPEVSETVIVYSKEEMDRAREAVIQELADLGYDKVIEKDGAIVLRHQQAWKGDVWLHDDGWMRIKRQPVRLEAPATPFSRANTAGAWAGCILLPFRCVRAGGQFVSERKFVAVETRTTERIAPDVSTWGDRVADYRTGQKLDGLPARLEALWLRGEPLEGEGSLASVEERKEALLRYWETRTDNPWGEAVRGTVEAFIRGEVQSSDTPFTDDEIASFNRRSRAGRALDLERR
;
A
#
# COMPACT_ATOMS: atom_id res chain seq x y z
N MET A 1 -63.13 -3.98 -37.89
CA MET A 1 -62.83 -2.69 -38.55
C MET A 1 -61.98 -1.91 -37.56
N VAL A 2 -60.67 -1.68 -37.67
CA VAL A 2 -59.65 -1.85 -38.71
C VAL A 2 -58.35 -2.31 -38.03
N ILE A 3 -57.66 -3.23 -38.70
CA ILE A 3 -56.32 -3.76 -38.44
C ILE A 3 -55.30 -2.77 -39.01
N VAL A 4 -54.23 -2.41 -38.28
CA VAL A 4 -52.95 -2.01 -38.90
C VAL A 4 -51.79 -2.55 -38.06
N ALA A 5 -51.06 -3.48 -38.68
CA ALA A 5 -49.75 -3.98 -38.30
C ALA A 5 -48.67 -3.27 -39.13
N LEU A 6 -47.50 -3.05 -38.53
CA LEU A 6 -46.19 -2.70 -39.12
C LEU A 6 -45.18 -3.08 -38.02
N LEU A 7 -44.42 -4.19 -38.04
CA LEU A 7 -43.67 -4.87 -39.09
C LEU A 7 -42.60 -3.97 -39.73
N GLY A 8 -41.62 -3.61 -38.90
CA GLY A 8 -40.29 -3.17 -39.32
C GLY A 8 -39.26 -4.21 -38.89
N VAL A 9 -39.04 -5.20 -39.75
CA VAL A 9 -37.90 -6.13 -39.68
C VAL A 9 -36.70 -5.37 -40.24
N VAL A 10 -35.75 -5.03 -39.38
CA VAL A 10 -34.41 -4.60 -39.80
C VAL A 10 -33.48 -5.78 -39.58
N LEU A 11 -33.08 -6.39 -40.70
CA LEU A 11 -31.96 -7.34 -40.79
C LEU A 11 -30.67 -6.53 -40.67
N ALA A 12 -30.06 -6.51 -39.48
CA ALA A 12 -28.67 -6.12 -39.33
C ALA A 12 -27.83 -7.40 -39.34
N GLN A 13 -26.88 -7.43 -40.27
CA GLN A 13 -26.06 -8.58 -40.62
C GLN A 13 -25.20 -9.04 -39.44
N GLU A 14 -25.28 -10.32 -39.09
CA GLU A 14 -24.24 -11.04 -38.37
C GLU A 14 -23.00 -11.07 -39.28
N SER A 15 -22.04 -10.19 -39.01
CA SER A 15 -20.65 -10.40 -39.45
C SER A 15 -19.93 -11.10 -38.30
N ASP A 16 -19.86 -12.42 -38.41
CA ASP A 16 -18.93 -13.27 -37.66
C ASP A 16 -17.49 -12.92 -38.11
N ASP A 17 -16.93 -11.86 -37.53
CA ASP A 17 -15.48 -11.70 -37.46
C ASP A 17 -15.06 -12.14 -36.05
N ASP A 18 -14.89 -13.47 -35.92
CA ASP A 18 -14.10 -14.12 -34.87
C ASP A 18 -12.63 -13.69 -35.02
N LEU A 19 -12.35 -12.44 -34.65
CA LEU A 19 -11.00 -12.04 -34.28
C LEU A 19 -10.83 -12.43 -32.81
N ASP A 20 -10.29 -13.63 -32.60
CA ASP A 20 -9.57 -14.03 -31.40
C ASP A 20 -8.41 -13.04 -31.18
N ASP A 21 -8.73 -11.82 -30.77
CA ASP A 21 -7.78 -10.95 -30.11
C ASP A 21 -7.67 -11.51 -28.69
N PRO A 22 -6.50 -12.06 -28.29
CA PRO A 22 -6.29 -12.31 -26.88
C PRO A 22 -6.31 -10.94 -26.21
N GLU A 23 -7.47 -10.51 -25.73
CA GLU A 23 -7.60 -9.50 -24.70
C GLU A 23 -6.80 -10.01 -23.51
N VAL A 24 -5.50 -9.77 -23.53
CA VAL A 24 -4.68 -9.68 -22.34
C VAL A 24 -5.10 -8.37 -21.68
N SER A 25 -6.35 -8.32 -21.22
CA SER A 25 -6.74 -7.44 -20.16
C SER A 25 -5.96 -7.95 -18.95
N GLU A 26 -4.70 -7.52 -18.82
CA GLU A 26 -4.08 -7.39 -17.51
C GLU A 26 -5.00 -6.46 -16.74
N THR A 27 -6.03 -7.07 -16.14
CA THR A 27 -6.91 -6.44 -15.20
C THR A 27 -6.00 -6.12 -14.04
N VAL A 28 -5.45 -4.90 -14.05
CA VAL A 28 -4.87 -4.30 -12.87
C VAL A 28 -6.06 -4.20 -11.91
N ILE A 29 -6.23 -5.23 -11.09
CA ILE A 29 -7.20 -5.21 -10.00
C ILE A 29 -6.72 -4.08 -9.11
N VAL A 30 -7.31 -2.90 -9.28
CA VAL A 30 -7.12 -1.78 -8.37
C VAL A 30 -7.74 -2.24 -7.07
N TYR A 31 -6.90 -2.86 -6.23
CA TYR A 31 -7.32 -3.39 -4.95
C TYR A 31 -7.96 -2.24 -4.18
N SER A 32 -9.22 -2.45 -3.83
CA SER A 32 -10.00 -1.42 -3.16
C SER A 32 -9.43 -1.21 -1.76
N LYS A 33 -9.61 0.00 -1.23
CA LYS A 33 -9.32 0.30 0.18
C LYS A 33 -9.88 -0.78 1.13
N GLU A 34 -10.98 -1.41 0.76
CA GLU A 34 -11.62 -2.49 1.52
C GLU A 34 -10.73 -3.74 1.70
N GLU A 35 -9.89 -4.08 0.72
CA GLU A 35 -9.00 -5.25 0.83
C GLU A 35 -7.78 -4.96 1.71
N MET A 36 -7.27 -3.73 1.66
CA MET A 36 -6.28 -3.24 2.62
C MET A 36 -6.85 -3.25 4.04
N ASP A 37 -8.08 -2.76 4.22
CA ASP A 37 -8.77 -2.75 5.51
C ASP A 37 -9.04 -4.18 6.02
N ARG A 38 -9.42 -5.11 5.13
CA ARG A 38 -9.59 -6.54 5.47
C ARG A 38 -8.29 -7.19 5.91
N ALA A 39 -7.18 -6.93 5.21
CA ALA A 39 -5.86 -7.44 5.57
C ALA A 39 -5.39 -6.87 6.93
N ARG A 40 -5.66 -5.58 7.19
CA ARG A 40 -5.40 -4.95 8.49
C ARG A 40 -6.18 -5.62 9.61
N GLU A 41 -7.47 -5.89 9.39
CA GLU A 41 -8.31 -6.56 10.39
C GLU A 41 -7.83 -7.99 10.68
N ALA A 42 -7.33 -8.71 9.68
CA ALA A 42 -6.73 -10.03 9.90
C ALA A 42 -5.50 -9.96 10.84
N VAL A 43 -4.61 -8.98 10.66
CA VAL A 43 -3.47 -8.75 11.56
C VAL A 43 -3.94 -8.42 12.98
N ILE A 44 -4.97 -7.58 13.11
CA ILE A 44 -5.55 -7.22 14.42
C ILE A 44 -6.15 -8.45 15.11
N GLN A 45 -6.89 -9.29 14.37
CA GLN A 45 -7.49 -10.50 14.90
C GLN A 45 -6.45 -11.52 15.36
N GLU A 46 -5.38 -11.75 14.59
CA GLU A 46 -4.30 -12.67 14.98
C GLU A 46 -3.55 -12.16 16.23
N LEU A 47 -3.37 -10.84 16.35
CA LEU A 47 -2.83 -10.21 17.56
C LEU A 47 -3.79 -10.35 18.75
N ALA A 48 -5.10 -10.24 18.53
CA ALA A 48 -6.11 -10.47 19.56
C ALA A 48 -6.06 -11.92 20.07
N ASP A 49 -5.91 -12.89 19.18
CA ASP A 49 -5.75 -14.32 19.52
C ASP A 49 -4.46 -14.59 20.32
N LEU A 50 -3.45 -13.74 20.15
CA LEU A 50 -2.22 -13.73 20.96
C LEU A 50 -2.36 -13.04 22.32
N GLY A 51 -3.52 -12.46 22.63
CA GLY A 51 -3.83 -11.79 23.88
C GLY A 51 -3.56 -10.28 23.87
N TYR A 52 -3.45 -9.66 22.70
CA TYR A 52 -3.37 -8.21 22.53
C TYR A 52 -4.76 -7.64 22.21
N ASP A 53 -5.48 -7.17 23.25
CA ASP A 53 -6.92 -6.87 23.18
C ASP A 53 -7.25 -5.37 23.18
N LYS A 54 -6.38 -4.54 23.77
CA LYS A 54 -6.68 -3.11 23.93
C LYS A 54 -6.16 -2.29 22.77
N VAL A 55 -7.08 -1.84 21.92
CA VAL A 55 -6.84 -0.89 20.82
C VAL A 55 -6.83 0.54 21.35
N ILE A 56 -5.76 1.27 21.05
CA ILE A 56 -5.65 2.72 21.30
C ILE A 56 -5.06 3.35 20.05
N GLU A 57 -5.76 4.31 19.45
CA GLU A 57 -5.18 5.12 18.39
C GLU A 57 -4.26 6.19 18.99
N LYS A 58 -3.00 6.21 18.55
CA LYS A 58 -2.01 7.20 18.99
C LYS A 58 -1.00 7.46 17.89
N ASP A 59 -0.79 8.74 17.57
CA ASP A 59 0.24 9.18 16.60
C ASP A 59 0.11 8.52 15.21
N GLY A 60 -1.12 8.28 14.73
CA GLY A 60 -1.37 7.60 13.44
C GLY A 60 -1.05 6.10 13.46
N ALA A 61 -0.96 5.50 14.65
CA ALA A 61 -0.78 4.06 14.83
C ALA A 61 -1.87 3.48 15.73
N ILE A 62 -2.24 2.24 15.44
CA ILE A 62 -3.02 1.41 16.35
C ILE A 62 -2.04 0.76 17.33
N VAL A 63 -2.23 1.05 18.62
CA VAL A 63 -1.48 0.42 19.70
C VAL A 63 -2.33 -0.67 20.33
N LEU A 64 -1.92 -1.91 20.11
CA LEU A 64 -2.50 -3.12 20.69
C LEU A 64 -1.71 -3.52 21.93
N ARG A 65 -2.37 -3.62 23.08
CA ARG A 65 -1.68 -3.94 24.34
C ARG A 65 -1.97 -5.36 24.79
N HIS A 66 -0.92 -6.07 25.20
CA HIS A 66 -1.11 -7.39 25.81
C HIS A 66 -1.59 -7.26 27.26
N GLN A 67 -2.48 -8.18 27.69
CA GLN A 67 -3.00 -8.23 29.06
C GLN A 67 -1.88 -8.39 30.11
N GLN A 68 -0.92 -9.27 29.82
CA GLN A 68 0.32 -9.45 30.59
C GLN A 68 1.36 -8.37 30.23
N ALA A 69 1.72 -7.52 31.19
CA ALA A 69 2.54 -6.33 30.93
C ALA A 69 3.98 -6.60 30.44
N TRP A 70 4.48 -7.82 30.65
CA TRP A 70 5.83 -8.20 30.27
C TRP A 70 6.00 -8.53 28.77
N LYS A 71 4.90 -8.68 28.03
CA LYS A 71 4.91 -8.97 26.58
C LYS A 71 4.89 -7.73 25.69
N GLY A 72 4.77 -6.53 26.27
CA GLY A 72 4.83 -5.27 25.53
C GLY A 72 3.52 -4.85 24.85
N ASP A 73 3.65 -3.79 24.05
CA ASP A 73 2.64 -3.21 23.19
C ASP A 73 3.08 -3.37 21.73
N VAL A 74 2.15 -3.72 20.85
CA VAL A 74 2.35 -3.78 19.40
C VAL A 74 1.82 -2.49 18.79
N TRP A 75 2.66 -1.81 18.04
CA TRP A 75 2.33 -0.58 17.31
C TRP A 75 2.20 -0.95 15.84
N LEU A 76 1.01 -0.81 15.28
CA LEU A 76 0.71 -1.01 13.86
C LEU A 76 0.49 0.36 13.23
N HIS A 77 1.35 0.73 12.31
CA HIS A 77 1.27 1.98 11.55
C HIS A 77 0.48 1.77 10.25
N ASP A 78 -0.11 2.83 9.70
CA ASP A 78 -0.93 2.75 8.49
C ASP A 78 -0.14 2.40 7.21
N ASP A 79 1.19 2.41 7.27
CA ASP A 79 2.10 1.98 6.20
C ASP A 79 2.42 0.47 6.23
N GLY A 80 1.77 -0.30 7.12
CA GLY A 80 2.04 -1.71 7.32
C GLY A 80 3.25 -1.98 8.23
N TRP A 81 3.93 -0.94 8.73
CA TRP A 81 5.03 -1.11 9.65
C TRP A 81 4.54 -1.52 11.03
N MET A 82 5.20 -2.51 11.62
CA MET A 82 4.92 -2.99 12.96
C MET A 82 6.13 -2.85 13.86
N ARG A 83 5.89 -2.40 15.11
CA ARG A 83 6.93 -2.35 16.14
C ARG A 83 6.42 -2.84 17.48
N ILE A 84 7.18 -3.72 18.13
CA ILE A 84 6.89 -4.17 19.50
C ILE A 84 7.70 -3.31 20.47
N LYS A 85 7.03 -2.66 21.42
CA LYS A 85 7.66 -1.84 22.46
C LYS A 85 7.36 -2.40 23.84
N ARG A 86 8.27 -2.20 24.78
CA ARG A 86 7.98 -2.49 26.20
C ARG A 86 6.88 -1.57 26.71
N GLN A 87 5.99 -2.12 27.52
CA GLN A 87 4.97 -1.31 28.19
C GLN A 87 5.64 -0.36 29.19
N PRO A 88 5.26 0.93 29.21
CA PRO A 88 5.67 1.84 30.26
C PRO A 88 5.07 1.41 31.60
N VAL A 89 5.68 1.83 32.71
CA VAL A 89 5.09 1.65 34.03
C VAL A 89 3.77 2.42 34.06
N ARG A 90 2.69 1.73 34.40
CA ARG A 90 1.36 2.34 34.53
C ARG A 90 0.70 1.93 35.83
N LEU A 91 -0.13 2.84 36.33
CA LEU A 91 -1.00 2.58 37.47
C LEU A 91 -2.37 2.20 36.92
N GLU A 92 -2.76 0.95 37.12
CA GLU A 92 -4.08 0.44 36.73
C GLU A 92 -4.71 -0.22 37.94
N ALA A 93 -5.87 0.25 38.36
CA ALA A 93 -6.58 -0.36 39.47
C ALA A 93 -7.26 -1.64 38.95
N PRO A 94 -6.82 -2.85 39.37
CA PRO A 94 -7.41 -4.09 38.89
C PRO A 94 -8.88 -4.18 39.31
N ALA A 95 -9.68 -4.95 38.57
CA ALA A 95 -11.02 -5.30 39.02
C ALA A 95 -10.92 -6.02 40.38
N THR A 96 -11.78 -5.65 41.32
CA THR A 96 -11.92 -6.33 42.61
C THR A 96 -13.22 -7.14 42.60
N PRO A 97 -13.42 -8.09 43.55
CA PRO A 97 -14.69 -8.82 43.64
C PRO A 97 -15.94 -7.92 43.74
N PHE A 98 -15.77 -6.68 44.19
CA PHE A 98 -16.88 -5.73 44.44
C PHE A 98 -16.84 -4.49 43.52
N SER A 99 -15.87 -4.38 42.62
CA SER A 99 -15.72 -3.18 41.77
C SER A 99 -15.08 -3.49 40.42
N ARG A 100 -15.55 -2.79 39.38
CA ARG A 100 -14.94 -2.86 38.05
C ARG A 100 -13.54 -2.22 38.09
N ALA A 101 -12.67 -2.62 37.16
CA ALA A 101 -11.34 -2.03 37.01
C ALA A 101 -11.43 -0.50 36.86
N ASN A 102 -10.44 0.21 37.39
CA ASN A 102 -10.32 1.68 37.32
C ASN A 102 -11.48 2.49 37.93
N THR A 103 -12.31 1.90 38.82
CA THR A 103 -13.32 2.62 39.59
C THR A 103 -12.76 3.19 40.90
N ALA A 104 -13.43 4.16 41.53
CA ALA A 104 -13.00 4.74 42.81
C ALA A 104 -12.76 3.68 43.90
N GLY A 105 -13.62 2.66 43.99
CA GLY A 105 -13.44 1.54 44.91
C GLY A 105 -12.22 0.67 44.58
N ALA A 106 -11.92 0.46 43.29
CA ALA A 106 -10.69 -0.24 42.88
C ALA A 106 -9.42 0.55 43.28
N TRP A 107 -9.45 1.88 43.12
CA TRP A 107 -8.35 2.76 43.52
C TRP A 107 -8.14 2.83 45.04
N ALA A 108 -9.21 2.76 45.85
CA ALA A 108 -9.06 2.62 47.30
C ALA A 108 -8.29 1.35 47.68
N GLY A 109 -8.51 0.25 46.95
CA GLY A 109 -7.72 -0.98 47.08
C GLY A 109 -6.23 -0.78 46.77
N CYS A 110 -5.89 0.12 45.85
CA CYS A 110 -4.49 0.47 45.53
C CYS A 110 -3.77 1.20 46.66
N ILE A 111 -4.48 1.94 47.52
CA ILE A 111 -3.86 2.58 48.69
C ILE A 111 -3.41 1.51 49.68
N LEU A 112 -4.24 0.48 49.89
CA LEU A 112 -3.93 -0.63 50.79
C LEU A 112 -2.89 -1.60 50.20
N LEU A 113 -2.91 -1.82 48.88
CA LEU A 113 -2.04 -2.77 48.19
C LEU A 113 -1.44 -2.15 46.89
N PRO A 114 -0.52 -1.18 47.01
CA PRO A 114 -0.02 -0.41 45.85
C PRO A 114 0.63 -1.29 44.79
N PHE A 115 1.35 -2.34 45.21
CA PHE A 115 2.01 -3.28 44.29
C PHE A 115 1.05 -4.01 43.34
N ARG A 116 -0.26 -4.12 43.67
CA ARG A 116 -1.26 -4.71 42.77
C ARG A 116 -1.69 -3.76 41.65
N CYS A 117 -1.48 -2.46 41.82
CA CYS A 117 -1.89 -1.46 40.85
C CYS A 117 -0.74 -0.96 39.98
N VAL A 118 0.51 -1.16 40.41
CA VAL A 118 1.69 -0.87 39.59
C VAL A 118 1.93 -2.01 38.59
N ARG A 119 1.60 -1.77 37.32
CA ARG A 119 1.97 -2.65 36.20
C ARG A 119 3.36 -2.26 35.71
N ALA A 120 4.40 -2.73 36.40
CA ALA A 120 5.80 -2.50 36.01
C ALA A 120 6.47 -3.71 35.34
N GLY A 121 5.72 -4.78 35.07
CA GLY A 121 6.26 -6.06 34.57
C GLY A 121 7.11 -5.94 33.30
N GLY A 122 6.78 -5.03 32.38
CA GLY A 122 7.54 -4.80 31.14
C GLY A 122 8.96 -4.28 31.36
N GLN A 123 9.22 -3.56 32.46
CA GLN A 123 10.54 -2.98 32.75
C GLN A 123 11.48 -3.98 33.43
N PHE A 124 10.94 -4.93 34.20
CA PHE A 124 11.73 -5.91 34.94
C PHE A 124 12.11 -7.16 34.14
N VAL A 125 11.65 -7.27 32.89
CA VAL A 125 11.95 -8.41 32.03
C VAL A 125 13.32 -8.24 31.41
N SER A 126 14.16 -9.29 31.48
CA SER A 126 15.45 -9.29 30.82
C SER A 126 15.28 -9.07 29.31
N GLU A 127 16.22 -8.36 28.69
CA GLU A 127 16.22 -8.11 27.25
C GLU A 127 16.07 -9.40 26.44
N ARG A 128 16.81 -10.45 26.80
CA ARG A 128 16.71 -11.76 26.16
C ARG A 128 15.30 -12.35 26.18
N LYS A 129 14.60 -12.25 27.31
CA LYS A 129 13.22 -12.77 27.41
C LYS A 129 12.24 -11.92 26.60
N PHE A 130 12.44 -10.62 26.55
CA PHE A 130 11.62 -9.73 25.73
C PHE A 130 11.84 -9.98 24.24
N VAL A 131 13.09 -10.05 23.78
CA VAL A 131 13.45 -10.40 22.39
C VAL A 131 12.84 -11.76 22.02
N ALA A 132 12.90 -12.77 22.89
CA ALA A 132 12.28 -14.07 22.61
C ALA A 132 10.74 -14.01 22.51
N VAL A 133 10.07 -13.04 23.12
CA VAL A 133 8.64 -12.79 22.89
C VAL A 133 8.44 -12.07 21.57
N GLU A 134 9.20 -11.01 21.34
CA GLU A 134 9.15 -10.20 20.12
C GLU A 134 9.33 -11.08 18.88
N THR A 135 10.39 -11.91 18.84
CA THR A 135 10.64 -12.86 17.76
C THR A 135 9.46 -13.79 17.55
N ARG A 136 8.92 -14.42 18.61
CA ARG A 136 7.78 -15.35 18.47
C ARG A 136 6.49 -14.68 18.00
N THR A 137 6.23 -13.46 18.49
CA THR A 137 5.06 -12.68 18.05
C THR A 137 5.23 -12.30 16.59
N THR A 138 6.39 -11.75 16.21
CA THR A 138 6.70 -11.33 14.83
C THR A 138 6.69 -12.50 13.86
N GLU A 139 7.32 -13.63 14.18
CA GLU A 139 7.33 -14.82 13.31
C GLU A 139 5.92 -15.34 13.05
N ARG A 140 5.04 -15.28 14.05
CA ARG A 140 3.67 -15.75 13.92
C ARG A 140 2.80 -14.86 13.04
N ILE A 141 2.94 -13.54 13.17
CA ILE A 141 2.13 -12.57 12.42
C ILE A 141 2.79 -12.09 11.12
N ALA A 142 4.04 -12.48 10.85
CA ALA A 142 4.77 -12.07 9.66
C ALA A 142 4.03 -12.32 8.35
N PRO A 143 3.32 -13.46 8.13
CA PRO A 143 2.56 -13.67 6.90
C PRO A 143 1.44 -12.66 6.69
N ASP A 144 0.68 -12.35 7.75
CA ASP A 144 -0.45 -11.40 7.69
C ASP A 144 0.05 -9.97 7.54
N VAL A 145 1.12 -9.61 8.25
CA VAL A 145 1.76 -8.29 8.12
C VAL A 145 2.36 -8.09 6.73
N SER A 146 3.00 -9.12 6.15
CA SER A 146 3.50 -9.07 4.77
C SER A 146 2.34 -8.87 3.79
N THR A 147 1.28 -9.67 3.92
CA THR A 147 0.09 -9.57 3.06
C THR A 147 -0.54 -8.18 3.16
N TRP A 148 -0.68 -7.64 4.37
CA TRP A 148 -1.19 -6.29 4.57
C TRP A 148 -0.26 -5.23 3.95
N GLY A 149 1.05 -5.35 4.15
CA GLY A 149 2.05 -4.47 3.54
C GLY A 149 1.94 -4.44 2.01
N ASP A 150 1.77 -5.62 1.39
CA ASP A 150 1.57 -5.73 -0.06
C ASP A 150 0.28 -5.01 -0.49
N ARG A 151 -0.82 -5.15 0.25
CA ARG A 151 -2.07 -4.41 -0.04
C ARG A 151 -1.95 -2.91 0.14
N VAL A 152 -1.19 -2.44 1.13
CA VAL A 152 -0.89 -1.01 1.29
C VAL A 152 -0.10 -0.50 0.09
N ALA A 153 0.91 -1.26 -0.36
CA ALA A 153 1.72 -0.91 -1.52
C ALA A 153 0.89 -0.91 -2.81
N ASP A 154 0.00 -1.90 -3.01
CA ASP A 154 -0.96 -1.96 -4.12
C ASP A 154 -1.84 -0.71 -4.15
N TYR A 155 -2.51 -0.40 -3.04
CA TYR A 155 -3.43 0.74 -2.93
C TYR A 155 -2.72 2.07 -3.19
N ARG A 156 -1.54 2.28 -2.58
CA ARG A 156 -0.74 3.51 -2.77
C ARG A 156 -0.20 3.63 -4.18
N THR A 157 0.15 2.50 -4.81
CA THR A 157 0.57 2.48 -6.21
C THR A 157 -0.59 2.82 -7.12
N GLY A 158 -1.78 2.23 -6.91
CA GLY A 158 -3.01 2.59 -7.62
C GLY A 158 -3.29 4.10 -7.58
N GLN A 159 -3.29 4.71 -6.39
CA GLN A 159 -3.46 6.16 -6.25
C GLN A 159 -2.43 6.99 -7.02
N LYS A 160 -1.16 6.52 -7.06
CA LYS A 160 -0.11 7.20 -7.83
C LYS A 160 -0.33 7.06 -9.33
N LEU A 161 -0.72 5.86 -9.79
CA LEU A 161 -1.00 5.57 -11.18
C LEU A 161 -2.19 6.37 -11.70
N ASP A 162 -3.25 6.53 -10.90
CA ASP A 162 -4.43 7.32 -11.27
C ASP A 162 -4.08 8.77 -11.63
N GLY A 163 -3.15 9.38 -10.88
CA GLY A 163 -2.69 10.75 -11.12
C GLY A 163 -1.50 10.88 -12.07
N LEU A 164 -0.90 9.76 -12.49
CA LEU A 164 0.34 9.77 -13.27
C LEU A 164 0.14 10.28 -14.70
N PRO A 165 -0.89 9.87 -15.48
CA PRO A 165 -1.10 10.35 -16.84
C PRO A 165 -1.17 11.88 -16.93
N ALA A 166 -1.95 12.54 -16.07
CA ALA A 166 -2.05 13.99 -16.04
C ALA A 166 -0.72 14.68 -15.74
N ARG A 167 0.14 14.05 -14.91
CA ARG A 167 1.48 14.57 -14.61
C ARG A 167 2.46 14.36 -15.76
N LEU A 168 2.36 13.22 -16.47
CA LEU A 168 3.15 12.96 -17.68
C LEU A 168 2.76 13.94 -18.80
N GLU A 169 1.47 14.21 -18.97
CA GLU A 169 0.97 15.23 -19.90
C GLU A 169 1.47 16.63 -19.52
N ALA A 170 1.40 17.01 -18.24
CA ALA A 170 1.94 18.28 -17.77
C ALA A 170 3.45 18.42 -18.01
N LEU A 171 4.21 17.34 -17.80
CA LEU A 171 5.63 17.31 -18.16
C LEU A 171 5.83 17.51 -19.66
N TRP A 172 5.06 16.80 -20.47
CA TRP A 172 5.24 16.81 -21.92
C TRP A 172 4.83 18.14 -22.54
N LEU A 173 3.66 18.68 -22.19
CA LEU A 173 3.11 19.89 -22.78
C LEU A 173 3.69 21.15 -22.16
N ARG A 174 3.82 21.19 -20.82
CA ARG A 174 4.20 22.40 -20.06
C ARG A 174 5.63 22.38 -19.55
N GLY A 175 6.35 21.27 -19.68
CA GLY A 175 7.70 21.14 -19.14
C GLY A 175 7.73 21.06 -17.61
N GLU A 176 6.64 20.67 -16.95
CA GLU A 176 6.61 20.52 -15.49
C GLU A 176 7.36 19.24 -15.06
N PRO A 177 8.40 19.32 -14.22
CA PRO A 177 9.15 18.13 -13.82
C PRO A 177 8.28 17.18 -12.98
N LEU A 178 8.42 15.87 -13.20
CA LEU A 178 7.71 14.86 -12.40
C LEU A 178 8.18 14.84 -10.95
N GLU A 179 9.45 15.14 -10.70
CA GLU A 179 10.07 15.15 -9.39
C GLU A 179 10.95 16.42 -9.27
N GLY A 180 10.83 17.13 -8.15
CA GLY A 180 11.60 18.35 -7.87
C GLY A 180 10.92 19.66 -8.28
N GLU A 181 11.69 20.75 -8.30
CA GLU A 181 11.26 22.09 -8.67
C GLU A 181 11.91 22.52 -10.00
N GLY A 182 11.30 23.45 -10.72
CA GLY A 182 11.82 24.02 -11.97
C GLY A 182 10.91 23.81 -13.19
N SER A 183 11.44 24.09 -14.38
CA SER A 183 10.75 23.89 -15.66
C SER A 183 11.73 23.38 -16.72
N LEU A 184 11.28 22.42 -17.54
CA LEU A 184 12.02 21.85 -18.67
C LEU A 184 11.70 22.66 -19.93
N ALA A 185 12.68 23.43 -20.39
CA ALA A 185 12.51 24.39 -21.47
C ALA A 185 12.43 23.70 -22.83
N SER A 186 13.23 22.65 -23.06
CA SER A 186 13.30 21.97 -24.35
C SER A 186 12.57 20.62 -24.36
N VAL A 187 12.24 20.15 -25.57
CA VAL A 187 11.62 18.83 -25.76
C VAL A 187 12.61 17.71 -25.41
N GLU A 188 13.89 17.90 -25.69
CA GLU A 188 14.97 16.97 -25.36
C GLU A 188 15.09 16.79 -23.84
N GLU A 189 14.99 17.87 -23.06
CA GLU A 189 14.97 17.81 -21.60
C GLU A 189 13.76 17.03 -21.08
N ARG A 190 12.58 17.19 -21.70
CA ARG A 190 11.36 16.45 -21.36
C ARG A 190 11.50 14.96 -21.68
N LYS A 191 12.04 14.62 -22.85
CA LYS A 191 12.37 13.23 -23.24
C LYS A 191 13.32 12.59 -22.24
N GLU A 192 14.40 13.28 -21.87
CA GLU A 192 15.36 12.77 -20.88
C GLU A 192 14.70 12.57 -19.51
N ALA A 193 13.84 13.50 -19.09
CA ALA A 193 13.11 13.39 -17.82
C ALA A 193 12.16 12.18 -17.79
N LEU A 194 11.47 11.86 -18.89
CA LEU A 194 10.65 10.65 -19.02
C LEU A 194 11.49 9.38 -18.87
N LEU A 195 12.61 9.28 -19.60
CA LEU A 195 13.51 8.13 -19.54
C LEU A 195 14.13 7.96 -18.15
N ARG A 196 14.52 9.05 -17.50
CA ARG A 196 15.05 9.05 -16.13
C ARG A 196 13.99 8.60 -15.12
N TYR A 197 12.76 9.10 -15.25
CA TYR A 197 11.66 8.70 -14.37
C TYR A 197 11.36 7.20 -14.49
N TRP A 198 11.36 6.67 -15.72
CA TRP A 198 11.22 5.25 -16.00
C TRP A 198 12.36 4.41 -15.39
N GLU A 199 13.62 4.84 -15.56
CA GLU A 199 14.81 4.13 -15.07
C GLU A 199 14.83 4.01 -13.54
N THR A 200 14.43 5.08 -12.84
CA THR A 200 14.51 5.17 -11.37
C THR A 200 13.51 4.29 -10.62
N ARG A 201 12.58 3.63 -11.31
CA ARG A 201 11.62 2.74 -10.64
C ARG A 201 12.32 1.49 -10.11
N THR A 202 11.77 0.89 -9.07
CA THR A 202 12.30 -0.33 -8.46
C THR A 202 11.94 -1.56 -9.27
N ASP A 203 12.79 -2.58 -9.26
CA ASP A 203 12.52 -3.87 -9.92
C ASP A 203 11.59 -4.75 -9.05
N ASN A 204 10.35 -4.30 -8.91
CA ASN A 204 9.26 -5.00 -8.22
C ASN A 204 7.93 -4.75 -8.98
N PRO A 205 6.86 -5.50 -8.69
CA PRO A 205 5.59 -5.38 -9.42
C PRO A 205 5.03 -3.94 -9.45
N TRP A 206 5.20 -3.17 -8.38
CA TRP A 206 4.73 -1.78 -8.32
C TRP A 206 5.55 -0.83 -9.21
N GLY A 207 6.87 -0.99 -9.24
CA GLY A 207 7.75 -0.23 -10.12
C GLY A 207 7.50 -0.58 -11.58
N GLU A 208 7.22 -1.85 -11.87
CA GLU A 208 6.82 -2.32 -13.20
C GLU A 208 5.50 -1.72 -13.67
N ALA A 209 4.49 -1.64 -12.80
CA ALA A 209 3.23 -0.98 -13.13
C ALA A 209 3.45 0.49 -13.51
N VAL A 210 4.30 1.23 -12.78
CA VAL A 210 4.65 2.62 -13.13
C VAL A 210 5.41 2.69 -14.45
N ARG A 211 6.38 1.80 -14.69
CA ARG A 211 7.10 1.72 -15.98
C ARG A 211 6.15 1.48 -17.15
N GLY A 212 5.20 0.56 -16.99
CA GLY A 212 4.17 0.27 -17.99
C GLY A 212 3.30 1.48 -18.31
N THR A 213 2.86 2.24 -17.32
CA THR A 213 2.10 3.49 -17.57
C THR A 213 2.93 4.54 -18.30
N VAL A 214 4.21 4.70 -17.95
CA VAL A 214 5.11 5.63 -18.64
C VAL A 214 5.36 5.17 -20.08
N GLU A 215 5.55 3.88 -20.31
CA GLU A 215 5.69 3.29 -21.66
C GLU A 215 4.45 3.52 -22.52
N ALA A 216 3.26 3.27 -21.97
CA ALA A 216 2.00 3.50 -22.65
C ALA A 216 1.85 4.97 -23.04
N PHE A 217 2.21 5.90 -22.14
CA PHE A 217 2.21 7.33 -22.43
C PHE A 217 3.22 7.70 -23.54
N ILE A 218 4.45 7.19 -23.48
CA ILE A 218 5.46 7.44 -24.51
C ILE A 218 4.96 6.94 -25.87
N ARG A 219 4.36 5.74 -25.92
CA ARG A 219 3.84 5.15 -27.16
C ARG A 219 2.64 5.92 -27.72
N GLY A 220 1.70 6.33 -26.87
CA GLY A 220 0.49 7.03 -27.29
C GLY A 220 0.76 8.48 -27.70
N GLU A 221 1.43 9.23 -26.83
CA GLU A 221 1.55 10.69 -26.94
C GLU A 221 2.88 11.11 -27.57
N VAL A 222 4.01 10.54 -27.11
CA VAL A 222 5.33 11.01 -27.55
C VAL A 222 5.66 10.50 -28.95
N GLN A 223 5.40 9.22 -29.25
CA GLN A 223 5.66 8.63 -30.56
C GLN A 223 4.74 9.19 -31.66
N SER A 224 3.56 9.72 -31.30
CA SER A 224 2.63 10.37 -32.23
C SER A 224 2.92 11.87 -32.40
N SER A 225 3.88 12.44 -31.67
CA SER A 225 4.23 13.86 -31.72
C SER A 225 5.14 14.21 -32.89
N ASP A 226 5.37 15.50 -33.12
CA ASP A 226 6.35 16.00 -34.11
C ASP A 226 7.80 15.61 -33.79
N THR A 227 8.06 15.16 -32.56
CA THR A 227 9.40 14.84 -32.04
C THR A 227 9.41 13.48 -31.35
N PRO A 228 9.18 12.37 -32.07
CA PRO A 228 9.17 11.03 -31.49
C PRO A 228 10.57 10.63 -30.99
N PHE A 229 10.67 9.60 -30.13
CA PHE A 229 11.99 9.01 -29.85
C PHE A 229 12.46 8.21 -31.07
N THR A 230 13.72 8.39 -31.43
CA THR A 230 14.40 7.60 -32.45
C THR A 230 14.86 6.25 -31.89
N ASP A 231 14.99 5.25 -32.77
CA ASP A 231 15.49 3.92 -32.39
C ASP A 231 16.90 3.99 -31.75
N ASP A 232 17.74 4.91 -32.22
CA ASP A 232 19.08 5.14 -31.67
C ASP A 232 19.04 5.71 -30.24
N GLU A 233 18.10 6.61 -29.94
CA GLU A 233 17.88 7.13 -28.59
C GLU A 233 17.46 6.01 -27.64
N ILE A 234 16.50 5.17 -28.05
CA ILE A 234 15.99 4.04 -27.25
C ILE A 234 17.10 3.01 -27.04
N ALA A 235 17.83 2.63 -28.10
CA ALA A 235 18.93 1.70 -28.00
C ALA A 235 20.08 2.24 -27.12
N SER A 236 20.38 3.54 -27.22
CA SER A 236 21.38 4.21 -26.37
C SER A 236 20.96 4.24 -24.90
N PHE A 237 19.67 4.47 -24.63
CA PHE A 237 19.13 4.40 -23.29
C PHE A 237 19.20 2.97 -22.73
N ASN A 238 18.72 1.97 -23.47
CA ASN A 238 18.71 0.56 -23.04
C ASN A 238 20.12 0.01 -22.77
N ARG A 239 21.16 0.48 -23.47
CA ARG A 239 22.56 0.11 -23.18
C ARG A 239 23.09 0.67 -21.86
N ARG A 240 22.54 1.79 -21.38
CA ARG A 240 23.01 2.48 -20.17
C ARG A 240 22.12 2.25 -18.96
N SER A 241 20.85 1.94 -19.20
CA SER A 241 19.84 1.72 -18.17
C SER A 241 20.24 0.59 -17.23
N ARG A 242 19.97 0.79 -15.94
CA ARG A 242 20.17 -0.23 -14.90
C ARG A 242 18.90 -1.01 -14.53
N ALA A 243 17.77 -0.70 -15.18
CA ALA A 243 16.52 -1.39 -14.92
C ALA A 243 16.64 -2.88 -15.25
N GLY A 244 15.90 -3.73 -14.53
CA GLY A 244 15.88 -5.18 -14.75
C GLY A 244 15.34 -5.62 -16.12
N ARG A 245 14.75 -4.69 -16.90
CA ARG A 245 14.29 -4.92 -18.27
C ARG A 245 14.62 -3.75 -19.19
N ALA A 246 14.55 -3.96 -20.49
CA ALA A 246 14.68 -2.92 -21.50
C ALA A 246 13.36 -2.13 -21.66
N LEU A 247 13.47 -0.86 -22.05
CA LEU A 247 12.36 -0.07 -22.56
C LEU A 247 11.97 -0.60 -23.94
N ASP A 248 10.72 -1.03 -24.07
CA ASP A 248 10.16 -1.61 -25.29
C ASP A 248 8.89 -0.84 -25.70
N LEU A 249 9.00 -0.10 -26.80
CA LEU A 249 7.89 0.69 -27.33
C LEU A 249 7.09 -0.04 -28.43
N GLU A 250 7.55 -1.22 -28.87
CA GLU A 250 6.92 -1.99 -29.95
C GLU A 250 5.81 -2.92 -29.45
N ARG A 251 5.90 -3.35 -28.20
CA ARG A 251 4.95 -4.30 -27.59
C ARG A 251 3.56 -3.69 -27.43
N ARG A 252 2.59 -4.16 -28.22
CA ARG A 252 1.16 -3.89 -28.04
C ARG A 252 0.57 -4.79 -26.98
#